data_AF-A0A2M9THD1-F1
#
_entry.id   AF-A0A2M9THD1-F1
#
_cell.length_a   1.000
_cell.length_b   1.000
_cell.length_c   1.000
_cell.angle_alpha   90.00
_cell.angle_beta   90.00
_cell.angle_gamma   90.00
#
_symmetry.space_group_name_H-M   'P 1'
#
loop_
_entity.id
_entity.type
_entity.pdbx_description
1 polymer ?
#
loop_
_entity_poly.entity_id
_entity_poly.type
_entity_poly.pdbx_seq_one_letter_code
_entity_poly.pdbx_strand_id
1 'polypeptide(L)'
;MAKAKARSAKPAPLHRWKWSGKGPQDRPMKGELIGRTRADIVDQLARQRIVAGKIQKRSSFSGRGKVNNVDIMVFARQMATMVRAGIPILQALQAVSESLKKPAMVALTQQIMEDVSSGDSLSTAMAKHPKQFDRLFVNLVDAGEQAGALDQMLERIASYKEKVESLKNRVKKALWYPTAVMAIGVGVTMLLLIKVVPEFESMFQGFGAELPALTQFTVNLSEMAQRYWLHAIGGLVGSVMLLKAAARRSAKLAYRLDGLLLKLPVIGDIMHKSAVSRFTRTLATTFASGVPLVEGLETAAGAADNRIYIQAINEVRQDVTTGQQLHFAMRMTNRFPALAVQMVSIGEEAGSLDAMLNRVADYYEEEVDNKVDALTSLMEPLIIVVLGALVGGVVVSMYLPIFEIGTAL
;
A
#
# COMPACT_ATOMS: atom_id res chain seq x y z
N MET A 1 -6.25 29.58 -47.68
CA MET A 1 -5.29 29.87 -46.58
C MET A 1 -5.60 28.96 -45.41
N ALA A 2 -4.78 27.92 -45.18
CA ALA A 2 -4.97 26.96 -44.10
C ALA A 2 -4.14 27.38 -42.88
N LYS A 3 -4.79 27.66 -41.73
CA LYS A 3 -4.12 27.91 -40.45
C LYS A 3 -3.52 26.60 -39.94
N ALA A 4 -2.19 26.52 -39.93
CA ALA A 4 -1.45 25.46 -39.27
C ALA A 4 -1.69 25.52 -37.76
N LYS A 5 -2.31 24.48 -37.21
CA LYS A 5 -2.50 24.27 -35.77
C LYS A 5 -1.11 24.00 -35.16
N ALA A 6 -0.52 24.98 -34.48
CA ALA A 6 0.73 24.79 -33.77
C ALA A 6 0.56 23.69 -32.71
N ARG A 7 1.18 22.53 -32.93
CA ARG A 7 1.32 21.49 -31.91
C ARG A 7 2.27 22.03 -30.83
N SER A 8 1.76 22.38 -29.65
CA SER A 8 2.64 22.66 -28.51
C SER A 8 3.48 21.40 -28.23
N ALA A 9 4.79 21.55 -28.24
CA ALA A 9 5.71 20.47 -27.95
C ALA A 9 5.50 20.05 -26.49
N LYS A 10 5.25 18.75 -26.24
CA LYS A 10 5.12 18.23 -24.88
C LYS A 10 6.39 18.60 -24.10
N PRO A 11 6.26 19.20 -22.91
CA PRO A 11 7.41 19.64 -22.14
C PRO A 11 8.34 18.46 -21.84
N ALA A 12 9.65 18.71 -21.93
CA ALA A 12 10.67 17.71 -21.67
C ALA A 12 10.48 17.09 -20.27
N PRO A 13 10.71 15.78 -20.11
CA PRO A 13 10.45 15.07 -18.86
C PRO A 13 11.30 15.61 -17.71
N LEU A 14 10.67 15.82 -16.54
CA LEU A 14 11.40 16.19 -15.32
C LEU A 14 12.27 15.02 -14.84
N HIS A 15 13.53 15.34 -14.53
CA HIS A 15 14.51 14.40 -14.02
C HIS A 15 15.17 14.92 -12.76
N ARG A 16 15.70 14.00 -11.96
CA ARG A 16 16.51 14.33 -10.79
C ARG A 16 17.97 14.51 -11.22
N TRP A 17 18.57 15.60 -10.77
CA TRP A 17 19.95 15.97 -11.04
C TRP A 17 20.71 16.10 -9.73
N LYS A 18 21.84 15.40 -9.61
CA LYS A 18 22.80 15.64 -8.54
C LYS A 18 23.71 16.77 -8.94
N TRP A 19 23.92 17.73 -8.06
CA TRP A 19 24.81 18.85 -8.31
C TRP A 19 25.78 19.03 -7.15
N SER A 20 26.96 19.56 -7.46
CA SER A 20 27.91 20.09 -6.50
C SER A 20 28.39 21.44 -6.99
N GLY A 21 28.50 22.41 -6.09
CA GLY A 21 28.88 23.78 -6.41
C GLY A 21 29.47 24.49 -5.20
N LYS A 22 29.71 25.79 -5.34
CA LYS A 22 30.15 26.66 -4.25
C LYS A 22 29.07 27.69 -3.96
N GLY A 23 28.67 27.80 -2.69
CA GLY A 23 27.73 28.82 -2.22
C GLY A 23 28.41 30.15 -1.91
N PRO A 24 27.67 31.12 -1.33
CA PRO A 24 28.27 32.35 -0.80
C PRO A 24 29.40 32.03 0.19
N GLN A 25 30.51 32.78 0.14
CA GLN A 25 31.74 32.53 0.91
C GLN A 25 32.50 31.24 0.52
N ASP A 26 32.36 30.78 -0.73
CA ASP A 26 33.13 29.68 -1.30
C ASP A 26 32.91 28.31 -0.61
N ARG A 27 31.85 28.20 0.20
CA ARG A 27 31.49 26.97 0.91
C ARG A 27 31.06 25.87 -0.09
N PRO A 28 31.66 24.67 -0.05
CA PRO A 28 31.25 23.59 -0.92
C PRO A 28 29.83 23.12 -0.53
N MET A 29 28.93 23.12 -1.49
CA MET A 29 27.54 22.66 -1.34
C MET A 29 27.25 21.55 -2.34
N LYS A 30 26.43 20.58 -1.92
CA LYS A 30 25.99 19.47 -2.75
C LYS A 30 24.52 19.23 -2.50
N GLY A 31 23.78 18.86 -3.53
CA GLY A 31 22.34 18.65 -3.42
C GLY A 31 21.75 17.88 -4.58
N GLU A 32 20.43 17.70 -4.50
CA GLU A 32 19.63 17.16 -5.60
C GLU A 32 18.57 18.21 -5.98
N LEU A 33 18.40 18.46 -7.27
CA LEU A 33 17.35 19.32 -7.82
C LEU A 33 16.57 18.58 -8.91
N ILE A 34 15.35 19.02 -9.16
CA ILE A 34 14.48 18.45 -10.19
C ILE A 34 14.31 19.49 -11.29
N GLY A 35 14.66 19.11 -12.52
CA GLY A 35 14.63 20.00 -13.67
C GLY A 35 14.55 19.22 -14.98
N ARG A 36 14.15 19.91 -16.06
CA ARG A 36 13.97 19.28 -17.38
C ARG A 36 15.32 19.20 -18.09
N THR A 37 16.11 20.26 -17.99
CA THR A 37 17.43 20.37 -18.62
C THR A 37 18.54 20.67 -17.60
N ARG A 38 19.80 20.50 -18.01
CA ARG A 38 20.95 20.94 -17.22
C ARG A 38 20.94 22.47 -17.03
N ALA A 39 20.48 23.22 -18.05
CA ALA A 39 20.40 24.67 -17.98
C ALA A 39 19.42 25.13 -16.88
N ASP A 40 18.25 24.50 -16.78
CA ASP A 40 17.27 24.80 -15.72
C ASP A 40 17.89 24.66 -14.31
N ILE A 41 18.74 23.64 -14.12
CA ILE A 41 19.42 23.39 -12.85
C ILE A 41 20.48 24.46 -12.58
N VAL A 42 21.23 24.87 -13.61
CA VAL A 42 22.20 25.97 -13.48
C VAL A 42 21.47 27.26 -13.10
N ASP A 43 20.35 27.57 -13.75
CA ASP A 43 19.57 28.77 -13.47
C ASP A 43 18.97 28.77 -12.06
N GLN A 44 18.45 27.62 -11.60
CA GLN A 44 17.97 27.47 -10.22
C GLN A 44 19.10 27.69 -9.20
N LEU A 45 20.29 27.13 -9.45
CA LEU A 45 21.45 27.32 -8.58
C LEU A 45 21.93 28.77 -8.58
N ALA A 46 21.91 29.42 -9.74
CA ALA A 46 22.27 30.84 -9.88
C ALA A 46 21.32 31.74 -9.07
N ARG A 47 20.01 31.47 -9.08
CA ARG A 47 19.02 32.18 -8.24
C ARG A 47 19.30 32.05 -6.75
N GLN A 48 19.90 30.93 -6.33
CA GLN A 48 20.31 30.68 -4.94
C GLN A 48 21.72 31.20 -4.63
N ARG A 49 22.37 31.93 -5.56
CA ARG A 49 23.76 32.40 -5.47
C ARG A 49 24.78 31.26 -5.32
N ILE A 50 24.51 30.12 -5.97
CA ILE A 50 25.38 28.95 -5.97
C ILE A 50 26.03 28.82 -7.35
N VAL A 51 27.36 28.84 -7.40
CA VAL A 51 28.11 28.59 -8.64
C VAL A 51 28.12 27.09 -8.91
N ALA A 52 27.48 26.68 -10.01
CA ALA A 52 27.38 25.29 -10.40
C ALA A 52 28.73 24.70 -10.82
N GLY A 53 29.14 23.59 -10.19
CA GLY A 53 30.28 22.78 -10.62
C GLY A 53 29.80 21.56 -11.41
N LYS A 54 29.93 20.38 -10.81
CA LYS A 54 29.51 19.11 -11.42
C LYS A 54 27.99 18.95 -11.33
N ILE A 55 27.32 18.80 -12.47
CA ILE A 55 25.89 18.47 -12.57
C ILE A 55 25.76 17.15 -13.31
N GLN A 56 25.12 16.16 -12.68
CA GLN A 56 24.93 14.83 -13.25
C GLN A 56 23.44 14.45 -13.22
N LYS A 57 22.92 14.07 -14.39
CA LYS A 57 21.59 13.48 -14.50
C LYS A 57 21.60 12.13 -13.82
N ARG A 58 20.67 11.89 -12.90
CA ARG A 58 20.47 10.54 -12.36
C ARG A 58 19.72 9.72 -13.42
N SER A 59 20.49 9.10 -14.33
CA SER A 59 19.96 8.14 -15.30
C SER A 59 19.65 6.84 -14.57
N SER A 60 18.44 6.74 -14.05
CA SER A 60 17.87 5.43 -13.71
C SER A 60 16.52 5.33 -14.39
N PHE A 61 16.23 4.15 -14.94
CA PHE A 61 14.89 3.75 -15.39
C PHE A 61 13.84 3.89 -14.26
N SER A 62 14.27 3.97 -12.99
CA SER A 62 13.45 4.29 -11.81
C SER A 62 13.48 5.75 -11.34
N GLY A 63 14.28 6.62 -11.98
CA GLY A 63 14.62 7.96 -11.47
C GLY A 63 13.48 8.98 -11.45
N ARG A 64 12.41 8.77 -12.23
CA ARG A 64 11.21 9.62 -12.22
C ARG A 64 10.24 9.25 -11.08
N GLY A 65 10.30 8.00 -10.62
CA GLY A 65 9.33 7.41 -9.69
C GLY A 65 7.94 7.27 -10.32
N LYS A 66 7.09 6.42 -9.72
CA LYS A 66 5.64 6.45 -9.96
C LYS A 66 4.98 7.17 -8.78
N VAL A 67 3.96 7.97 -9.09
CA VAL A 67 3.07 8.55 -8.08
C VAL A 67 2.34 7.40 -7.39
N ASN A 68 2.44 7.34 -6.07
CA ASN A 68 1.75 6.38 -5.21
C ASN A 68 0.85 7.09 -4.21
N ASN A 69 0.04 6.33 -3.48
CA ASN A 69 -0.93 6.88 -2.52
C ASN A 69 -0.28 7.74 -1.44
N VAL A 70 0.93 7.40 -1.00
CA VAL A 70 1.70 8.20 -0.03
C VAL A 70 2.02 9.59 -0.59
N ASP A 71 2.40 9.70 -1.86
CA ASP A 71 2.69 11.01 -2.46
C ASP A 71 1.43 11.88 -2.52
N ILE A 72 0.27 11.29 -2.82
CA ILE A 72 -1.02 11.99 -2.85
C ILE A 72 -1.45 12.39 -1.44
N MET A 73 -1.25 11.54 -0.44
CA MET A 73 -1.50 11.86 0.97
C MET A 73 -0.65 13.06 1.42
N VAL A 74 0.66 13.06 1.14
CA VAL A 74 1.55 14.19 1.47
C VAL A 74 1.12 15.45 0.75
N PHE A 75 0.80 15.36 -0.54
CA PHE A 75 0.27 16.49 -1.31
C PHE A 75 -1.01 17.06 -0.69
N ALA A 76 -1.99 16.21 -0.35
CA ALA A 76 -3.24 16.63 0.26
C ALA A 76 -3.02 17.35 1.60
N ARG A 77 -2.17 16.77 2.47
CA ARG A 77 -1.82 17.37 3.76
C ARG A 77 -1.14 18.72 3.59
N GLN A 78 -0.16 18.83 2.71
CA GLN A 78 0.54 20.10 2.49
C GLN A 78 -0.39 21.16 1.87
N MET A 79 -1.23 20.80 0.90
CA MET A 79 -2.24 21.72 0.36
C MET A 79 -3.20 22.19 1.44
N ALA A 80 -3.71 21.29 2.29
CA ALA A 80 -4.58 21.65 3.41
C ALA A 80 -3.91 22.65 4.35
N THR A 81 -2.65 22.41 4.74
CA THR A 81 -1.90 23.31 5.62
C THR A 81 -1.69 24.70 5.00
N MET A 82 -1.31 24.76 3.72
CA MET A 82 -1.04 26.04 3.04
C MET A 82 -2.32 26.86 2.83
N VAL A 83 -3.40 26.21 2.37
CA VAL A 83 -4.69 26.87 2.15
C VAL A 83 -5.29 27.35 3.48
N ARG A 84 -5.20 26.54 4.55
CA ARG A 84 -5.63 26.93 5.90
C ARG A 84 -4.81 28.11 6.47
N ALA A 85 -3.55 28.25 6.06
CA ALA A 85 -2.72 29.41 6.40
C ALA A 85 -3.05 30.67 5.56
N GLY A 86 -4.05 30.60 4.69
CA GLY A 86 -4.48 31.72 3.83
C GLY A 86 -3.57 31.94 2.61
N ILE A 87 -2.69 30.99 2.28
CA ILE A 87 -1.79 31.12 1.13
C ILE A 87 -2.58 30.89 -0.16
N PRO A 88 -2.48 31.77 -1.17
CA PRO A 88 -3.16 31.60 -2.45
C PRO A 88 -2.84 30.27 -3.13
N ILE A 89 -3.83 29.65 -3.78
CA ILE A 89 -3.74 28.28 -4.34
C ILE A 89 -2.53 28.10 -5.27
N LEU A 90 -2.24 29.06 -6.15
CA LEU A 90 -1.09 28.98 -7.05
C LEU A 90 0.25 28.98 -6.30
N GLN A 91 0.37 29.81 -5.26
CA GLN A 91 1.57 29.84 -4.41
C GLN A 91 1.70 28.57 -3.57
N ALA A 92 0.58 28.05 -3.06
CA ALA A 92 0.54 26.78 -2.36
C ALA A 92 0.98 25.62 -3.27
N LEU A 93 0.45 25.52 -4.49
CA LEU A 93 0.84 24.51 -5.48
C LEU A 93 2.33 24.60 -5.83
N GLN A 94 2.87 25.80 -5.99
CA GLN A 94 4.30 25.99 -6.23
C GLN A 94 5.15 25.48 -5.07
N ALA A 95 4.86 25.92 -3.84
CA ALA A 95 5.60 25.50 -2.65
C ALA A 95 5.50 23.98 -2.39
N VAL A 96 4.31 23.41 -2.60
CA VAL A 96 4.10 21.95 -2.53
C VAL A 96 4.96 21.25 -3.58
N SER A 97 4.94 21.72 -4.83
CA SER A 97 5.76 21.19 -5.93
C SER A 97 7.25 21.18 -5.60
N GLU A 98 7.76 22.20 -4.90
CA GLU A 98 9.18 22.30 -4.52
C GLU A 98 9.55 21.32 -3.38
N SER A 99 8.60 20.99 -2.50
CA SER A 99 8.82 20.06 -1.39
C SER A 99 8.74 18.58 -1.79
N LEU A 100 8.15 18.28 -2.95
CA LEU A 100 7.89 16.93 -3.41
C LEU A 100 9.16 16.21 -3.88
N LYS A 101 9.35 14.97 -3.41
CA LYS A 101 10.58 14.20 -3.69
C LYS A 101 10.60 13.58 -5.09
N LYS A 102 9.46 13.17 -5.65
CA LYS A 102 9.42 12.39 -6.90
C LYS A 102 9.20 13.29 -8.12
N PRO A 103 10.06 13.24 -9.15
CA PRO A 103 9.87 14.04 -10.36
C PRO A 103 8.53 13.80 -11.07
N ALA A 104 7.95 12.60 -10.97
CA ALA A 104 6.60 12.34 -11.49
C ALA A 104 5.50 13.12 -10.74
N MET A 105 5.62 13.25 -9.42
CA MET A 105 4.67 14.02 -8.62
C MET A 105 4.85 15.52 -8.83
N VAL A 106 6.10 16.00 -8.91
CA VAL A 106 6.41 17.39 -9.27
C VAL A 106 5.80 17.74 -10.63
N ALA A 107 5.96 16.87 -11.63
CA ALA A 107 5.36 17.09 -12.95
C ALA A 107 3.83 17.14 -12.92
N LEU A 108 3.20 16.28 -12.10
CA LEU A 108 1.76 16.28 -11.90
C LEU A 108 1.28 17.60 -11.27
N THR A 109 1.93 18.04 -10.19
CA THR A 109 1.59 19.31 -9.51
C THR A 109 1.83 20.52 -10.41
N GLN A 110 2.91 20.53 -11.21
CA GLN A 110 3.17 21.59 -12.19
C GLN A 110 2.09 21.63 -13.28
N GLN A 111 1.59 20.48 -13.74
CA GLN A 111 0.51 20.43 -14.71
C GLN A 111 -0.80 21.01 -14.13
N ILE A 112 -1.13 20.65 -12.89
CA ILE A 112 -2.28 21.19 -12.18
C ILE A 112 -2.14 22.71 -12.01
N MET A 113 -0.94 23.17 -11.63
CA MET A 113 -0.65 24.61 -11.49
C MET A 113 -0.78 25.35 -12.82
N GLU A 114 -0.33 24.77 -13.93
CA GLU A 114 -0.48 25.35 -15.27
C GLU A 114 -1.95 25.48 -15.65
N ASP A 115 -2.75 24.42 -15.44
CA ASP A 115 -4.19 24.43 -15.69
C ASP A 115 -4.92 25.49 -14.85
N VAL A 116 -4.63 25.57 -13.54
CA VAL A 116 -5.22 26.57 -12.65
C VAL A 116 -4.79 27.99 -13.05
N SER A 117 -3.52 28.18 -13.44
CA SER A 117 -3.05 29.49 -13.92
C SER A 117 -3.68 29.91 -15.25
N SER A 118 -4.20 28.94 -16.00
CA SER A 118 -4.92 29.15 -17.27
C SER A 118 -6.40 29.48 -17.05
N GLY A 119 -6.88 29.42 -15.80
CA GLY A 119 -8.26 29.76 -15.43
C GLY A 119 -9.15 28.57 -15.08
N ASP A 120 -8.66 27.32 -15.13
CA ASP A 120 -9.43 26.17 -14.67
C ASP A 120 -9.57 26.20 -13.13
N SER A 121 -10.69 25.70 -12.60
CA SER A 121 -10.80 25.42 -11.16
C SER A 121 -9.82 24.33 -10.73
N LEU A 122 -9.47 24.29 -9.44
CA LEU A 122 -8.61 23.25 -8.88
C LEU A 122 -9.24 21.87 -9.05
N SER A 123 -10.56 21.75 -8.86
CA SER A 123 -11.32 20.52 -9.09
C SER A 123 -11.19 20.03 -10.54
N THR A 124 -11.37 20.93 -11.51
CA THR A 124 -11.29 20.64 -12.95
C THR A 124 -9.88 20.21 -13.36
N ALA A 125 -8.85 20.90 -12.85
CA ALA A 125 -7.46 20.52 -13.09
C ALA A 125 -7.13 19.14 -12.52
N MET A 126 -7.60 18.81 -11.31
CA MET A 126 -7.41 17.49 -10.70
C MET A 126 -8.19 16.38 -11.41
N ALA A 127 -9.39 16.68 -11.93
CA ALA A 127 -10.24 15.72 -12.64
C ALA A 127 -9.58 15.15 -13.91
N LYS A 128 -8.64 15.87 -14.52
CA LYS A 128 -7.82 15.39 -15.66
C LYS A 128 -6.88 14.23 -15.27
N HIS A 129 -6.74 13.94 -13.97
CA HIS A 129 -5.84 12.94 -13.42
C HIS A 129 -6.55 11.88 -12.54
N PRO A 130 -7.53 11.13 -13.08
CA PRO A 130 -8.41 10.24 -12.31
C PRO A 130 -7.70 9.02 -11.69
N LYS A 131 -6.46 8.72 -12.12
CA LYS A 131 -5.64 7.65 -11.53
C LYS A 131 -4.99 8.08 -10.21
N GLN A 132 -4.88 9.37 -9.96
CA GLN A 132 -4.21 9.96 -8.80
C GLN A 132 -5.20 10.62 -7.86
N PHE A 133 -6.19 11.32 -8.42
CA PHE A 133 -7.29 11.94 -7.68
C PHE A 133 -8.56 11.16 -8.01
N ASP A 134 -9.09 10.46 -7.01
CA ASP A 134 -10.36 9.76 -7.14
C ASP A 134 -11.52 10.76 -7.20
N ARG A 135 -12.71 10.27 -7.58
CA ARG A 135 -13.91 11.11 -7.71
C ARG A 135 -14.23 11.85 -6.41
N LEU A 136 -14.08 11.20 -5.26
CA LEU A 136 -14.28 11.85 -3.97
C LEU A 136 -13.34 13.03 -3.76
N PHE A 137 -12.04 12.85 -4.03
CA PHE A 137 -11.08 13.94 -3.90
C PHE A 137 -11.52 15.13 -4.74
N VAL A 138 -11.85 14.91 -6.01
CA VAL A 138 -12.28 15.95 -6.95
C VAL A 138 -13.56 16.64 -6.46
N ASN A 139 -14.57 15.86 -6.05
CA ASN A 139 -15.87 16.41 -5.62
C ASN A 139 -15.78 17.21 -4.32
N LEU A 140 -14.92 16.78 -3.38
CA LEU A 140 -14.70 17.54 -2.14
C LEU A 140 -13.97 18.85 -2.40
N VAL A 141 -13.00 18.84 -3.32
CA VAL A 141 -12.35 20.08 -3.77
C VAL A 141 -13.38 20.98 -4.45
N ASP A 142 -14.20 20.45 -5.34
CA ASP A 142 -15.23 21.20 -6.07
C ASP A 142 -16.26 21.85 -5.13
N ALA A 143 -16.79 21.07 -4.18
CA ALA A 143 -17.70 21.57 -3.15
C ALA A 143 -17.03 22.64 -2.28
N GLY A 144 -15.75 22.47 -1.95
CA GLY A 144 -14.96 23.45 -1.20
C GLY A 144 -14.73 24.74 -1.98
N GLU A 145 -14.47 24.67 -3.28
CA GLU A 145 -14.31 25.82 -4.17
C GLU A 145 -15.62 26.61 -4.31
N GLN A 146 -16.74 25.92 -4.53
CA GLN A 146 -18.05 26.55 -4.67
C GLN A 146 -18.56 27.18 -3.37
N ALA A 147 -18.33 26.52 -2.24
CA ALA A 147 -18.78 26.98 -0.93
C ALA A 147 -17.78 27.94 -0.22
N GLY A 148 -16.61 28.20 -0.81
CA GLY A 148 -15.54 28.98 -0.17
C GLY A 148 -14.95 28.32 1.09
N ALA A 149 -15.11 27.01 1.23
CA ALA A 149 -14.68 26.20 2.39
C ALA A 149 -13.58 25.18 2.00
N LEU A 150 -12.73 25.56 1.04
CA LEU A 150 -11.68 24.69 0.49
C LEU A 150 -10.67 24.24 1.56
N ASP A 151 -10.37 25.09 2.54
CA ASP A 151 -9.51 24.77 3.68
C ASP A 151 -10.05 23.58 4.49
N GLN A 152 -11.35 23.58 4.79
CA GLN A 152 -12.01 22.51 5.53
C GLN A 152 -12.07 21.22 4.71
N MET A 153 -12.39 21.32 3.42
CA MET A 153 -12.48 20.15 2.54
C MET A 153 -11.11 19.49 2.33
N LEU A 154 -10.06 20.28 2.10
CA LEU A 154 -8.69 19.76 2.00
C LEU A 154 -8.23 19.12 3.32
N GLU A 155 -8.57 19.68 4.47
CA GLU A 155 -8.26 19.11 5.78
C GLU A 155 -8.94 17.73 5.98
N ARG A 156 -10.21 17.60 5.57
CA ARG A 156 -10.94 16.32 5.58
C ARG A 156 -10.28 15.30 4.65
N ILE A 157 -9.94 15.70 3.42
CA ILE A 157 -9.25 14.83 2.45
C ILE A 157 -7.90 14.37 3.00
N ALA A 158 -7.10 15.28 3.54
CA ALA A 158 -5.79 14.98 4.11
C ALA A 158 -5.90 13.97 5.25
N SER A 159 -6.79 14.23 6.20
CA SER A 159 -7.04 13.35 7.35
C SER A 159 -7.52 11.97 6.92
N TYR A 160 -8.42 11.89 5.92
CA TYR A 160 -8.86 10.64 5.33
C TYR A 160 -7.70 9.85 4.69
N LYS A 161 -6.90 10.49 3.83
CA LYS A 161 -5.77 9.83 3.16
C LYS A 161 -4.71 9.35 4.17
N GLU A 162 -4.47 10.10 5.25
CA GLU A 162 -3.58 9.71 6.33
C GLU A 162 -4.06 8.48 7.09
N LYS A 163 -5.36 8.42 7.45
CA LYS A 163 -5.95 7.24 8.10
C LYS A 163 -5.86 5.99 7.24
N VAL A 164 -6.14 6.10 5.94
CA VAL A 164 -6.04 4.96 5.01
C VAL A 164 -4.61 4.45 4.89
N GLU A 165 -3.63 5.36 4.75
CA GLU A 165 -2.23 4.99 4.61
C GLU A 165 -1.61 4.51 5.93
N SER A 166 -2.04 5.02 7.08
CA SER A 166 -1.60 4.55 8.40
C SER A 166 -2.07 3.12 8.66
N LEU A 167 -3.35 2.80 8.37
CA LEU A 167 -3.89 1.46 8.46
C LEU A 167 -3.13 0.47 7.58
N LYS A 168 -2.89 0.84 6.32
CA LYS A 168 -2.11 0.03 5.37
C LYS A 168 -0.68 -0.21 5.86
N ASN A 169 -0.03 0.82 6.39
CA ASN A 169 1.32 0.69 6.92
C ASN A 169 1.36 -0.16 8.20
N ARG A 170 0.34 -0.10 9.05
CA ARG A 170 0.22 -0.95 10.23
C ARG A 170 0.13 -2.43 9.83
N VAL A 171 -0.77 -2.77 8.91
CA VAL A 171 -0.91 -4.14 8.38
C VAL A 171 0.42 -4.62 7.77
N LYS A 172 1.08 -3.77 6.98
CA LYS A 172 2.36 -4.10 6.36
C LYS A 172 3.48 -4.32 7.39
N LYS A 173 3.54 -3.50 8.44
CA LYS A 173 4.52 -3.61 9.52
C LYS A 173 4.31 -4.89 10.34
N ALA A 174 3.06 -5.20 10.68
CA ALA A 174 2.70 -6.42 11.40
C ALA A 174 3.14 -7.69 10.65
N LEU A 175 3.04 -7.70 9.32
CA LEU A 175 3.47 -8.85 8.49
C LEU A 175 4.99 -8.91 8.24
N TRP A 176 5.71 -7.80 8.38
CA TRP A 176 7.15 -7.76 8.06
C TRP A 176 7.97 -8.60 9.03
N TYR A 177 7.75 -8.44 10.34
CA TYR A 177 8.51 -9.15 11.37
C TYR A 177 8.40 -10.67 11.24
N PRO A 178 7.18 -11.26 11.17
CA PRO A 178 7.04 -12.70 10.99
C PRO A 178 7.67 -13.22 9.70
N THR A 179 7.51 -12.48 8.60
CA THR A 179 8.10 -12.86 7.32
C THR A 179 9.63 -12.86 7.39
N ALA A 180 10.24 -11.87 8.04
CA ALA A 180 11.68 -11.77 8.18
C ALA A 180 12.26 -12.91 9.04
N VAL A 181 11.65 -13.19 10.20
CA VAL A 181 12.11 -14.26 11.09
C VAL A 181 11.94 -15.63 10.43
N MET A 182 10.79 -15.88 9.79
CA MET A 182 10.57 -17.11 9.03
C MET A 182 11.56 -17.28 7.86
N ALA A 183 11.86 -16.20 7.14
CA ALA A 183 12.84 -16.25 6.05
C ALA A 183 14.25 -16.58 6.55
N ILE A 184 14.68 -15.99 7.67
CA ILE A 184 15.97 -16.30 8.31
C ILE A 184 15.97 -17.75 8.80
N GLY A 185 14.93 -18.17 9.51
CA GLY A 185 14.82 -19.53 10.03
C GLY A 185 14.84 -20.60 8.94
N VAL A 186 14.05 -20.44 7.89
CA VAL A 186 14.10 -21.32 6.70
C VAL A 186 15.47 -21.27 6.03
N GLY A 187 16.12 -20.11 5.97
CA GLY A 187 17.49 -19.97 5.45
C GLY A 187 18.52 -20.76 6.27
N VAL A 188 18.44 -20.70 7.60
CA VAL A 188 19.29 -21.48 8.51
C VAL A 188 19.02 -22.97 8.36
N THR A 189 17.75 -23.41 8.34
CA THR A 189 17.39 -24.81 8.11
C THR A 189 17.90 -25.30 6.76
N MET A 190 17.76 -24.51 5.69
CA MET A 190 18.32 -24.84 4.38
C MET A 190 19.83 -24.96 4.41
N LEU A 191 20.54 -24.08 5.12
CA LEU A 191 21.99 -24.17 5.28
C LEU A 191 22.39 -25.47 5.98
N LEU A 192 21.70 -25.85 7.06
CA LEU A 192 21.94 -27.11 7.77
C LEU A 192 21.72 -28.31 6.84
N LEU A 193 20.59 -28.34 6.12
CA LEU A 193 20.28 -29.42 5.19
C LEU A 193 21.29 -29.50 4.03
N ILE A 194 21.68 -28.38 3.42
CA ILE A 194 22.51 -28.39 2.20
C ILE A 194 23.99 -28.62 2.52
N LYS A 195 24.49 -28.17 3.67
CA LYS A 195 25.92 -28.20 3.99
C LYS A 195 26.29 -29.10 5.15
N VAL A 196 25.48 -29.15 6.20
CA VAL A 196 25.86 -29.81 7.45
C VAL A 196 25.43 -31.28 7.44
N VAL A 197 24.18 -31.57 7.10
CA VAL A 197 23.67 -32.95 7.06
C VAL A 197 24.49 -33.87 6.13
N PRO A 198 24.91 -33.47 4.91
CA PRO A 198 25.68 -34.34 4.02
C PRO A 198 27.08 -34.66 4.55
N GLU A 199 27.71 -33.68 5.22
CA GLU A 199 29.00 -33.89 5.86
C GLU A 199 28.88 -34.97 6.95
N PHE A 200 27.83 -34.88 7.76
CA PHE A 200 27.52 -35.88 8.78
C PHE A 200 27.20 -37.25 8.19
N GLU A 201 26.39 -37.31 7.14
CA GLU A 201 26.10 -38.55 6.43
C GLU A 201 27.39 -39.24 5.93
N SER A 202 28.29 -38.48 5.30
CA SER A 202 29.57 -39.01 4.80
C SER A 202 30.46 -39.57 5.91
N MET A 203 30.41 -38.97 7.11
CA MET A 203 31.10 -39.49 8.29
C MET A 203 30.52 -40.84 8.74
N PHE A 204 29.21 -41.03 8.65
CA PHE A 204 28.54 -42.27 9.10
C PHE A 204 28.61 -43.42 8.09
N GLN A 205 28.62 -43.13 6.78
CA GLN A 205 28.78 -44.15 5.73
C GLN A 205 30.05 -44.99 5.91
N GLY A 206 31.10 -44.44 6.56
CA GLY A 206 32.33 -45.16 6.88
C GLY A 206 32.20 -46.22 7.99
N PHE A 207 31.13 -46.20 8.80
CA PHE A 207 30.93 -47.11 9.93
C PHE A 207 30.10 -48.36 9.58
N GLY A 208 29.52 -48.43 8.38
CA GLY A 208 28.80 -49.62 7.90
C GLY A 208 27.48 -49.96 8.61
N ALA A 209 26.96 -49.04 9.44
CA ALA A 209 25.66 -49.18 10.10
C ALA A 209 24.55 -48.47 9.33
N GLU A 210 23.35 -49.04 9.29
CA GLU A 210 22.17 -48.40 8.71
C GLU A 210 21.77 -47.17 9.56
N LEU A 211 21.40 -46.07 8.90
CA LEU A 211 20.98 -44.86 9.59
C LEU A 211 19.58 -45.04 10.21
N PRO A 212 19.34 -44.52 11.44
CA PRO A 212 18.00 -44.48 12.02
C PRO A 212 16.98 -43.83 11.09
N ALA A 213 15.72 -44.26 11.16
CA ALA A 213 14.64 -43.77 10.28
C ALA A 213 14.49 -42.24 10.27
N LEU A 214 14.65 -41.58 11.44
CA LEU A 214 14.59 -40.12 11.54
C LEU A 214 15.77 -39.44 10.85
N THR A 215 16.98 -40.00 10.97
CA THR A 215 18.19 -39.51 10.30
C THR A 215 18.08 -39.70 8.79
N GLN A 216 17.61 -40.86 8.34
CA GLN A 216 17.41 -41.14 6.91
C GLN A 216 16.38 -40.19 6.29
N PHE A 217 15.31 -39.85 7.00
CA PHE A 217 14.34 -38.86 6.53
C PHE A 217 14.97 -37.47 6.34
N THR A 218 15.80 -37.03 7.29
CA THR A 218 16.54 -35.76 7.19
C THR A 218 17.55 -35.77 6.04
N VAL A 219 18.25 -36.88 5.82
CA VAL A 219 19.16 -37.08 4.68
C VAL A 219 18.40 -36.95 3.36
N ASN A 220 17.27 -37.64 3.20
CA ASN A 220 16.45 -37.57 1.99
C ASN A 220 15.94 -36.12 1.74
N LEU A 221 15.55 -35.40 2.81
CA LEU A 221 15.20 -33.98 2.73
C LEU A 221 16.38 -33.12 2.31
N SER A 222 17.57 -33.40 2.83
CA SER A 222 18.82 -32.74 2.46
C SER A 222 19.14 -32.93 0.97
N GLU A 223 19.09 -34.16 0.45
CA GLU A 223 19.31 -34.43 -0.98
C GLU A 223 18.31 -33.67 -1.86
N MET A 224 17.04 -33.67 -1.48
CA MET A 224 16.00 -32.94 -2.20
C MET A 224 16.25 -31.42 -2.14
N ALA A 225 16.66 -30.90 -0.98
CA ALA A 225 17.01 -29.49 -0.81
C ALA A 225 18.22 -29.12 -1.69
N GLN A 226 19.31 -29.88 -1.64
CA GLN A 226 20.51 -29.64 -2.46
C GLN A 226 20.20 -29.59 -3.95
N ARG A 227 19.37 -30.53 -4.43
CA ARG A 227 19.04 -30.65 -5.86
C ARG A 227 18.03 -29.61 -6.34
N TYR A 228 17.02 -29.29 -5.53
CA TYR A 228 15.86 -28.53 -5.98
C TYR A 228 15.65 -27.17 -5.32
N TRP A 229 16.50 -26.70 -4.40
CA TRP A 229 16.25 -25.42 -3.71
C TRP A 229 16.10 -24.22 -4.66
N LEU A 230 16.92 -24.13 -5.71
CA LEU A 230 16.79 -23.07 -6.74
C LEU A 230 15.48 -23.20 -7.52
N HIS A 231 15.09 -24.42 -7.88
CA HIS A 231 13.82 -24.69 -8.57
C HIS A 231 12.61 -24.43 -7.65
N ALA A 232 12.74 -24.69 -6.35
CA ALA A 232 11.71 -24.42 -5.35
C ALA A 232 11.51 -22.90 -5.16
N ILE A 233 12.60 -22.13 -5.03
CA ILE A 233 12.52 -20.66 -4.94
C ILE A 233 11.99 -20.08 -6.26
N GLY A 234 12.53 -20.52 -7.40
CA GLY A 234 12.08 -20.09 -8.72
C GLY A 234 10.62 -20.45 -8.98
N GLY A 235 10.19 -21.64 -8.55
CA GLY A 235 8.81 -22.12 -8.61
C GLY A 235 7.89 -21.28 -7.74
N LEU A 236 8.27 -20.99 -6.49
CA LEU A 236 7.49 -20.14 -5.59
C LEU A 236 7.30 -18.73 -6.17
N VAL A 237 8.39 -18.08 -6.58
CA VAL A 237 8.35 -16.74 -7.19
C VAL A 237 7.52 -16.77 -8.48
N GLY A 238 7.76 -17.76 -9.35
CA GLY A 238 7.02 -17.96 -10.59
C GLY A 238 5.53 -18.15 -10.37
N SER A 239 5.15 -18.96 -9.38
CA SER A 239 3.76 -19.24 -8.99
C SER A 239 3.06 -17.96 -8.54
N VAL A 240 3.71 -17.18 -7.66
CA VAL A 240 3.16 -15.91 -7.18
C VAL A 240 3.01 -14.90 -8.33
N MET A 241 4.00 -14.80 -9.21
CA MET A 241 3.93 -13.91 -10.38
C MET A 241 2.85 -14.33 -11.38
N LEU A 242 2.73 -15.63 -11.66
CA LEU A 242 1.70 -16.20 -12.53
C LEU A 242 0.31 -16.02 -11.95
N LEU A 243 0.11 -16.29 -10.66
CA LEU A 243 -1.16 -16.05 -9.97
C LEU A 243 -1.53 -14.57 -10.03
N LYS A 244 -0.57 -13.67 -9.79
CA LYS A 244 -0.80 -12.22 -9.88
C LYS A 244 -1.14 -11.79 -11.31
N ALA A 245 -0.47 -12.34 -12.32
CA ALA A 245 -0.75 -12.06 -13.73
C ALA A 245 -2.13 -12.61 -14.14
N ALA A 246 -2.46 -13.82 -13.73
CA ALA A 246 -3.74 -14.46 -13.99
C ALA A 246 -4.90 -13.72 -13.30
N ALA A 247 -4.73 -13.29 -12.05
CA ALA A 247 -5.71 -12.51 -11.31
C ALA A 247 -5.95 -11.11 -11.92
N ARG A 248 -4.94 -10.52 -12.58
CA ARG A 248 -5.12 -9.29 -13.35
C ARG A 248 -5.84 -9.50 -14.67
N ARG A 249 -5.69 -10.67 -15.29
CA ARG A 249 -6.34 -11.02 -16.58
C ARG A 249 -7.78 -11.51 -16.40
N SER A 250 -8.08 -12.21 -15.30
CA SER A 250 -9.40 -12.80 -15.06
C SER A 250 -10.06 -12.21 -13.82
N ALA A 251 -11.16 -11.48 -14.03
CA ALA A 251 -11.99 -10.94 -12.95
C ALA A 251 -12.57 -12.05 -12.07
N LYS A 252 -12.96 -13.19 -12.69
CA LYS A 252 -13.51 -14.36 -11.99
C LYS A 252 -12.48 -15.03 -11.08
N LEU A 253 -11.22 -15.15 -11.52
CA LEU A 253 -10.15 -15.73 -10.70
C LEU A 253 -9.86 -14.83 -9.51
N ALA A 254 -9.74 -13.53 -9.72
CA ALA A 254 -9.46 -12.60 -8.64
C ALA A 254 -10.61 -12.51 -7.63
N TYR A 255 -11.86 -12.57 -8.07
CA TYR A 255 -13.02 -12.68 -7.16
C TYR A 255 -12.96 -13.95 -6.30
N ARG A 256 -12.58 -15.09 -6.89
CA ARG A 256 -12.40 -16.35 -6.13
C ARG A 256 -11.24 -16.28 -5.14
N LEU A 257 -10.12 -15.67 -5.51
CA LEU A 257 -8.96 -15.49 -4.62
C LEU A 257 -9.32 -14.60 -3.43
N ASP A 258 -9.99 -13.47 -3.68
CA ASP A 258 -10.49 -12.59 -2.61
C ASP A 258 -11.46 -13.32 -1.69
N GLY A 259 -12.33 -14.18 -2.24
CA GLY A 259 -13.24 -15.02 -1.47
C GLY A 259 -12.56 -16.11 -0.65
N LEU A 260 -11.45 -16.67 -1.16
CA LEU A 260 -10.67 -17.66 -0.41
C LEU A 260 -9.91 -17.01 0.74
N LEU A 261 -9.37 -15.80 0.54
CA LEU A 261 -8.73 -15.01 1.60
C LEU A 261 -9.71 -14.66 2.73
N LEU A 262 -10.97 -14.36 2.40
CA LEU A 262 -12.01 -14.11 3.41
C LEU A 262 -12.40 -15.36 4.23
N LYS A 263 -12.08 -16.56 3.76
CA LYS A 263 -12.36 -17.82 4.48
C LYS A 263 -11.21 -18.27 5.38
N LEU A 264 -10.03 -17.65 5.28
CA LEU A 264 -8.90 -18.01 6.11
C LEU A 264 -9.19 -17.63 7.58
N PRO A 265 -8.88 -18.52 8.54
CA PRO A 265 -9.03 -18.19 9.95
C PRO A 265 -8.12 -17.01 10.30
N VAL A 266 -8.61 -16.13 11.18
CA VAL A 266 -7.96 -14.87 11.60
C VAL A 266 -7.84 -13.81 10.49
N ILE A 267 -7.22 -14.13 9.34
CA ILE A 267 -7.05 -13.19 8.21
C ILE A 267 -8.40 -12.78 7.62
N GLY A 268 -9.31 -13.72 7.43
CA GLY A 268 -10.62 -13.45 6.85
C GLY A 268 -11.45 -12.50 7.70
N ASP A 269 -11.39 -12.65 9.02
CA ASP A 269 -12.07 -11.77 9.98
C ASP A 269 -11.50 -10.35 9.95
N ILE A 270 -10.16 -10.21 9.93
CA ILE A 270 -9.49 -8.92 9.76
C ILE A 270 -9.90 -8.26 8.45
N MET A 271 -9.89 -9.02 7.35
CA MET A 271 -10.26 -8.50 6.03
C MET A 271 -11.73 -8.06 5.95
N HIS A 272 -12.64 -8.81 6.58
CA HIS A 272 -14.05 -8.45 6.70
C HIS A 272 -14.23 -7.14 7.45
N LYS A 273 -13.69 -7.04 8.68
CA LYS A 273 -13.78 -5.84 9.52
C LYS A 273 -13.09 -4.64 8.86
N SER A 274 -11.96 -4.86 8.20
CA SER A 274 -11.21 -3.82 7.48
C SER A 274 -11.97 -3.30 6.26
N ALA A 275 -12.68 -4.16 5.52
CA ALA A 275 -13.54 -3.73 4.42
C ALA A 275 -14.73 -2.91 4.91
N VAL A 276 -15.38 -3.34 6.00
CA VAL A 276 -16.51 -2.61 6.62
C VAL A 276 -16.05 -1.26 7.17
N SER A 277 -14.92 -1.21 7.89
CA SER A 277 -14.31 0.02 8.39
C SER A 277 -14.01 1.02 7.28
N ARG A 278 -13.35 0.58 6.19
CA ARG A 278 -13.07 1.47 5.04
C ARG A 278 -14.34 1.95 4.35
N PHE A 279 -15.32 1.07 4.20
CA PHE A 279 -16.64 1.44 3.65
C PHE A 279 -17.32 2.51 4.51
N THR A 280 -17.50 2.28 5.81
CA THR A 280 -18.21 3.22 6.69
C THR A 280 -17.44 4.51 6.91
N ARG A 281 -16.10 4.46 7.04
CA ARG A 281 -15.26 5.66 7.15
C ARG A 281 -15.38 6.55 5.91
N THR A 282 -15.31 5.92 4.74
CA THR A 282 -15.41 6.64 3.47
C THR A 282 -16.78 7.25 3.35
N LEU A 283 -17.84 6.47 3.56
CA LEU A 283 -19.23 6.94 3.47
C LEU A 283 -19.54 8.05 4.48
N ALA A 284 -19.05 7.95 5.72
CA ALA A 284 -19.17 8.99 6.74
C ALA A 284 -18.53 10.30 6.28
N THR A 285 -17.31 10.20 5.73
CA THR A 285 -16.55 11.37 5.26
C THR A 285 -17.20 12.02 4.05
N THR A 286 -17.68 11.22 3.09
CA THR A 286 -18.37 11.73 1.90
C THR A 286 -19.67 12.41 2.29
N PHE A 287 -20.47 11.75 3.14
CA PHE A 287 -21.79 12.23 3.53
C PHE A 287 -21.70 13.50 4.40
N ALA A 288 -20.79 13.54 5.37
CA ALA A 288 -20.54 14.73 6.19
C ALA A 288 -20.05 15.95 5.37
N SER A 289 -19.60 15.72 4.14
CA SER A 289 -19.15 16.76 3.22
C SER A 289 -20.21 17.14 2.18
N GLY A 290 -21.45 16.71 2.37
CA GLY A 290 -22.57 17.05 1.50
C GLY A 290 -22.59 16.31 0.16
N VAL A 291 -21.71 15.32 -0.04
CA VAL A 291 -21.75 14.48 -1.25
C VAL A 291 -23.02 13.63 -1.23
N PRO A 292 -23.80 13.58 -2.33
CA PRO A 292 -25.01 12.75 -2.40
C PRO A 292 -24.73 11.29 -2.05
N LEU A 293 -25.66 10.64 -1.34
CA LEU A 293 -25.47 9.29 -0.79
C LEU A 293 -25.03 8.26 -1.84
N VAL A 294 -25.65 8.27 -3.02
CA VAL A 294 -25.34 7.34 -4.13
C VAL A 294 -23.89 7.50 -4.60
N GLU A 295 -23.38 8.73 -4.66
CA GLU A 295 -21.99 9.01 -5.05
C GLU A 295 -21.00 8.71 -3.91
N GLY A 296 -21.43 8.94 -2.67
CA GLY A 296 -20.72 8.48 -1.48
C GLY A 296 -20.54 6.96 -1.47
N LEU A 297 -21.59 6.20 -1.81
CA LEU A 297 -21.54 4.73 -1.91
C LEU A 297 -20.60 4.26 -3.02
N GLU A 298 -20.58 4.92 -4.18
CA GLU A 298 -19.62 4.61 -5.24
C GLU A 298 -18.18 4.78 -4.77
N THR A 299 -17.90 5.85 -4.04
CA THR A 299 -16.58 6.08 -3.45
C THR A 299 -16.24 5.02 -2.41
N ALA A 300 -17.19 4.73 -1.51
CA ALA A 300 -17.02 3.75 -0.45
C ALA A 300 -16.77 2.33 -1.01
N ALA A 301 -17.38 1.99 -2.14
CA ALA A 301 -17.08 0.77 -2.88
C ALA A 301 -15.58 0.73 -3.26
N GLY A 302 -15.07 1.79 -3.88
CA GLY A 302 -13.65 1.89 -4.26
C GLY A 302 -12.67 1.75 -3.09
N ALA A 303 -13.09 2.11 -1.87
CA ALA A 303 -12.26 2.05 -0.67
C ALA A 303 -12.23 0.67 0.02
N ALA A 304 -13.22 -0.21 -0.20
CA ALA A 304 -13.34 -1.48 0.53
C ALA A 304 -12.16 -2.47 0.28
N ASP A 305 -11.41 -2.30 -0.81
CA ASP A 305 -10.19 -3.05 -1.21
C ASP A 305 -10.40 -4.58 -1.45
N ASN A 306 -11.62 -5.10 -1.24
CA ASN A 306 -12.00 -6.49 -1.51
C ASN A 306 -13.14 -6.56 -2.53
N ARG A 307 -12.98 -7.35 -3.61
CA ARG A 307 -13.96 -7.40 -4.72
C ARG A 307 -15.35 -7.88 -4.32
N ILE A 308 -15.46 -8.74 -3.30
CA ILE A 308 -16.75 -9.20 -2.79
C ILE A 308 -17.51 -8.05 -2.12
N TYR A 309 -16.80 -7.23 -1.35
CA TYR A 309 -17.39 -6.04 -0.74
C TYR A 309 -17.68 -4.94 -1.76
N ILE A 310 -16.81 -4.74 -2.74
CA ILE A 310 -17.05 -3.80 -3.84
C ILE A 310 -18.37 -4.16 -4.54
N GLN A 311 -18.59 -5.45 -4.84
CA GLN A 311 -19.83 -5.89 -5.45
C GLN A 311 -21.03 -5.68 -4.53
N ALA A 312 -20.95 -6.09 -3.26
CA ALA A 312 -22.04 -5.89 -2.30
C ALA A 312 -22.40 -4.41 -2.12
N ILE A 313 -21.42 -3.50 -2.05
CA ILE A 313 -21.67 -2.06 -1.93
C ILE A 313 -22.29 -1.50 -3.22
N ASN A 314 -21.89 -2.02 -4.40
CA ASN A 314 -22.52 -1.62 -5.66
C ASN A 314 -23.97 -2.11 -5.78
N GLU A 315 -24.29 -3.29 -5.24
CA GLU A 315 -25.67 -3.79 -5.11
C GLU A 315 -26.47 -2.87 -4.17
N VAL A 316 -25.94 -2.55 -2.98
CA VAL A 316 -26.56 -1.58 -2.06
C VAL A 316 -26.82 -0.23 -2.75
N ARG A 317 -25.83 0.28 -3.50
CA ARG A 317 -25.96 1.53 -4.25
C ARG A 317 -27.10 1.47 -5.27
N GLN A 318 -27.24 0.36 -5.98
CA GLN A 318 -28.31 0.17 -6.96
C GLN A 318 -29.68 0.22 -6.29
N ASP A 319 -29.84 -0.50 -5.18
CA ASP A 319 -31.10 -0.54 -4.42
C ASP A 319 -31.47 0.84 -3.87
N VAL A 320 -30.49 1.55 -3.30
CA VAL A 320 -30.67 2.94 -2.80
C VAL A 320 -31.03 3.90 -3.93
N THR A 321 -30.45 3.72 -5.12
CA THR A 321 -30.80 4.54 -6.31
C THR A 321 -32.25 4.31 -6.74
N THR A 322 -32.79 3.11 -6.51
CA THR A 322 -34.21 2.79 -6.75
C THR A 322 -35.16 3.24 -5.63
N GLY A 323 -34.64 3.90 -4.59
CA GLY A 323 -35.43 4.45 -3.48
C GLY A 323 -35.52 3.55 -2.25
N GLN A 324 -34.78 2.44 -2.19
CA GLN A 324 -34.69 1.60 -0.99
C GLN A 324 -33.89 2.31 0.12
N GLN A 325 -34.29 2.12 1.37
CA GLN A 325 -33.52 2.59 2.54
C GLN A 325 -32.15 1.89 2.60
N LEU A 326 -31.10 2.62 2.99
CA LEU A 326 -29.72 2.13 3.00
C LEU A 326 -29.57 0.93 3.94
N HIS A 327 -30.11 1.00 5.16
CA HIS A 327 -29.99 -0.11 6.10
C HIS A 327 -30.66 -1.39 5.57
N PHE A 328 -31.78 -1.25 4.85
CA PHE A 328 -32.48 -2.39 4.26
C PHE A 328 -31.65 -2.99 3.13
N ALA A 329 -31.14 -2.16 2.21
CA ALA A 329 -30.27 -2.61 1.13
C ALA A 329 -29.01 -3.31 1.67
N MET A 330 -28.38 -2.76 2.73
CA MET A 330 -27.24 -3.40 3.40
C MET A 330 -27.61 -4.77 3.98
N ARG A 331 -28.80 -4.90 4.60
CA ARG A 331 -29.29 -6.17 5.15
C ARG A 331 -29.48 -7.22 4.06
N MET A 332 -30.04 -6.85 2.90
CA MET A 332 -30.32 -7.78 1.80
C MET A 332 -29.06 -8.44 1.24
N THR A 333 -27.93 -7.73 1.23
CA THR A 333 -26.66 -8.31 0.74
C THR A 333 -26.06 -9.37 1.68
N ASN A 334 -26.48 -9.43 2.95
CA ASN A 334 -25.96 -10.36 3.97
C ASN A 334 -24.42 -10.34 4.14
N ARG A 335 -23.76 -9.23 3.77
CA ARG A 335 -22.29 -9.05 3.90
C ARG A 335 -21.88 -8.10 5.01
N PHE A 336 -22.81 -7.26 5.46
CA PHE A 336 -22.54 -6.29 6.51
C PHE A 336 -22.88 -6.87 7.89
N PRO A 337 -22.05 -6.64 8.91
CA PRO A 337 -22.36 -7.02 10.27
C PRO A 337 -23.65 -6.39 10.79
N ALA A 338 -24.33 -7.08 11.71
CA ALA A 338 -25.58 -6.61 12.31
C ALA A 338 -25.45 -5.21 12.95
N LEU A 339 -24.34 -4.95 13.66
CA LEU A 339 -24.06 -3.66 14.27
C LEU A 339 -24.01 -2.53 13.24
N ALA A 340 -23.33 -2.73 12.10
CA ALA A 340 -23.25 -1.72 11.05
C ALA A 340 -24.64 -1.42 10.46
N VAL A 341 -25.42 -2.46 10.16
CA VAL A 341 -26.80 -2.32 9.65
C VAL A 341 -27.69 -1.59 10.66
N GLN A 342 -27.60 -1.93 11.94
CA GLN A 342 -28.41 -1.34 13.01
C GLN A 342 -28.09 0.14 13.21
N MET A 343 -26.80 0.50 13.26
CA MET A 343 -26.38 1.89 13.42
C MET A 343 -26.80 2.75 12.22
N VAL A 344 -26.74 2.20 11.00
CA VAL A 344 -27.26 2.87 9.80
C VAL A 344 -28.77 3.05 9.88
N SER A 345 -29.52 2.05 10.35
CA SER A 345 -30.97 2.15 10.56
C SER A 345 -31.32 3.30 11.50
N ILE A 346 -30.65 3.35 12.67
CA ILE A 346 -30.83 4.42 13.66
C ILE A 346 -30.47 5.78 13.08
N GLY A 347 -29.36 5.86 12.33
CA GLY A 347 -28.88 7.08 11.70
C GLY A 347 -29.80 7.61 10.60
N GLU A 348 -30.38 6.71 9.79
CA GLU A 348 -31.37 7.07 8.77
C GLU A 348 -32.67 7.58 9.40
N GLU A 349 -33.19 6.90 10.44
CA GLU A 349 -34.42 7.31 11.13
C GLU A 349 -34.26 8.62 11.91
N ALA A 350 -33.12 8.80 12.57
CA ALA A 350 -32.83 9.99 13.38
C ALA A 350 -32.20 11.15 12.58
N GLY A 351 -31.97 10.99 11.27
CA GLY A 351 -31.31 12.00 10.44
C GLY A 351 -29.85 12.29 10.83
N SER A 352 -29.18 11.38 11.53
CA SER A 352 -27.80 11.50 12.05
C SER A 352 -26.88 10.39 11.52
N LEU A 353 -27.04 10.09 10.23
CA LEU A 353 -26.30 9.02 9.54
C LEU A 353 -24.78 9.24 9.57
N ASP A 354 -24.32 10.48 9.52
CA ASP A 354 -22.91 10.87 9.64
C ASP A 354 -22.30 10.43 10.98
N ALA A 355 -22.99 10.70 12.10
CA ALA A 355 -22.54 10.36 13.44
C ALA A 355 -22.53 8.85 13.63
N MET A 356 -23.56 8.15 13.16
CA MET A 356 -23.66 6.70 13.28
C MET A 356 -22.63 5.97 12.40
N LEU A 357 -22.39 6.42 11.17
CA LEU A 357 -21.35 5.85 10.31
C LEU A 357 -19.94 6.07 10.90
N ASN A 358 -19.68 7.21 11.51
CA ASN A 358 -18.40 7.46 12.21
C ASN A 358 -18.21 6.51 13.39
N ARG A 359 -19.24 6.31 14.23
CA ARG A 359 -19.20 5.33 15.34
C ARG A 359 -18.87 3.92 14.85
N VAL A 360 -19.50 3.50 13.74
CA VAL A 360 -19.24 2.18 13.14
C VAL A 360 -17.82 2.10 12.59
N ALA A 361 -17.34 3.16 11.94
CA ALA A 361 -15.97 3.24 11.43
C ALA A 361 -14.94 3.13 12.56
N ASP A 362 -15.09 3.92 13.63
CA ASP A 362 -14.19 3.92 14.79
C ASP A 362 -14.15 2.53 15.44
N TYR A 363 -15.32 1.92 15.67
CA TYR A 363 -15.43 0.59 16.26
C TYR A 363 -14.72 -0.49 15.44
N TYR A 364 -14.93 -0.52 14.11
CA TYR A 364 -14.27 -1.53 13.27
C TYR A 364 -12.79 -1.23 13.00
N GLU A 365 -12.36 0.03 13.05
CA GLU A 365 -10.93 0.38 13.05
C GLU A 365 -10.24 -0.17 14.30
N GLU A 366 -10.84 0.01 15.48
CA GLU A 366 -10.33 -0.51 16.74
C GLU A 366 -10.31 -2.05 16.76
N GLU A 367 -11.39 -2.70 16.32
CA GLU A 367 -11.42 -4.16 16.19
C GLU A 367 -10.34 -4.69 15.23
N VAL A 368 -10.07 -3.99 14.12
CA VAL A 368 -8.99 -4.36 13.21
C VAL A 368 -7.63 -4.22 13.90
N ASP A 369 -7.40 -3.12 14.61
CA ASP A 369 -6.15 -2.89 15.34
C ASP A 369 -5.93 -3.98 16.40
N ASN A 370 -6.94 -4.28 17.21
CA ASN A 370 -6.89 -5.33 18.23
C ASN A 370 -6.60 -6.72 17.64
N LYS A 371 -7.21 -7.05 16.49
CA LYS A 371 -6.96 -8.33 15.81
C LYS A 371 -5.57 -8.41 15.19
N VAL A 372 -5.06 -7.30 14.65
CA VAL A 372 -3.70 -7.24 14.11
C VAL A 372 -2.66 -7.40 15.23
N ASP A 373 -2.88 -6.77 16.38
CA ASP A 373 -2.00 -6.88 17.54
C ASP A 373 -2.04 -8.30 18.14
N ALA A 374 -3.23 -8.89 18.28
CA ALA A 374 -3.38 -10.28 18.72
C ALA A 374 -2.76 -11.29 17.75
N LEU A 375 -2.87 -11.07 16.43
CA LEU A 375 -2.21 -11.90 15.44
C LEU A 375 -0.69 -11.82 15.62
N THR A 376 -0.16 -10.60 15.79
CA THR A 376 1.28 -10.36 15.95
C THR A 376 1.83 -11.06 17.20
N SER A 377 1.11 -11.02 18.32
CA SER A 377 1.54 -11.68 19.57
C SER A 377 1.47 -13.21 19.49
N LEU A 378 0.49 -13.78 18.78
CA LEU A 378 0.39 -15.23 18.58
C LEU A 378 1.44 -15.78 17.60
N MET A 379 1.93 -14.96 16.68
CA MET A 379 2.95 -15.39 15.72
C MET A 379 4.29 -15.70 16.41
N GLU A 380 4.66 -15.02 17.49
CA GLU A 380 5.93 -15.25 18.17
C GLU A 380 6.05 -16.67 18.76
N PRO A 381 5.11 -17.16 19.60
CA PRO A 381 5.13 -18.54 20.06
C PRO A 381 5.07 -19.56 18.92
N LEU A 382 4.26 -19.30 17.89
CA LEU A 382 4.14 -20.19 16.74
C LEU A 382 5.47 -20.30 15.98
N ILE A 383 6.16 -19.17 15.75
CA ILE A 383 7.47 -19.14 15.10
C ILE A 383 8.49 -19.91 15.93
N ILE A 384 8.52 -19.72 17.25
CA ILE A 384 9.43 -20.44 18.15
C ILE A 384 9.18 -21.95 18.07
N VAL A 385 7.91 -22.39 18.11
CA VAL A 385 7.56 -23.82 18.00
C VAL A 385 7.96 -24.38 16.63
N VAL A 386 7.66 -23.68 15.55
CA VAL A 386 7.97 -24.14 14.18
C VAL A 386 9.48 -24.18 13.94
N LEU A 387 10.21 -23.12 14.29
CA LEU A 387 11.67 -23.08 14.13
C LEU A 387 12.37 -24.04 15.08
N GLY A 388 11.90 -24.14 16.33
CA GLY A 388 12.40 -25.11 17.30
C GLY A 388 12.20 -26.54 16.82
N ALA A 389 11.03 -26.87 16.27
CA ALA A 389 10.77 -28.19 15.69
C ALA A 389 11.63 -28.45 14.44
N LEU A 390 11.77 -27.47 13.54
CA LEU A 390 12.59 -27.60 12.33
C LEU A 390 14.07 -27.77 12.65
N VAL A 391 14.65 -26.85 13.41
CA VAL A 391 16.08 -26.87 13.75
C VAL A 391 16.38 -28.00 14.73
N GLY A 392 15.57 -28.15 15.77
CA GLY A 392 15.71 -29.23 16.75
C GLY A 392 15.54 -30.60 16.12
N GLY A 393 14.59 -30.78 15.21
CA GLY A 393 14.41 -32.03 14.46
C GLY A 393 15.64 -32.41 13.64
N VAL A 394 16.23 -31.44 12.92
CA VAL A 394 17.49 -31.67 12.18
C VAL A 394 18.62 -32.03 13.14
N VAL A 395 18.81 -31.28 14.22
CA VAL A 395 19.87 -31.55 15.20
C VAL A 395 19.71 -32.93 15.84
N VAL A 396 18.53 -33.27 16.36
CA VAL A 396 18.26 -34.58 16.96
C VAL A 396 18.54 -35.70 15.96
N SER A 397 18.12 -35.53 14.70
CA SER A 397 18.37 -36.53 13.66
C SER A 397 19.86 -36.74 13.38
N MET A 398 20.71 -35.75 13.59
CA MET A 398 22.17 -35.87 13.43
C MET A 398 22.86 -36.52 14.62
N TYR A 399 22.31 -36.36 15.83
CA TYR A 399 22.88 -36.97 17.04
C TYR A 399 22.41 -38.41 17.28
N LEU A 400 21.25 -38.79 16.77
CA LEU A 400 20.68 -40.13 16.98
C LEU A 400 21.64 -41.28 16.59
N PRO A 401 22.34 -41.25 15.43
CA PRO A 401 23.27 -42.33 15.05
C PRO A 401 24.46 -42.45 16.01
N ILE A 402 24.90 -41.35 16.64
CA ILE A 402 26.01 -41.35 17.61
C ILE A 402 25.63 -42.20 18.82
N PHE A 403 24.39 -42.10 19.28
CA PHE A 403 23.91 -42.89 20.42
C PHE A 403 23.80 -44.38 20.08
N GLU A 404 23.29 -44.74 18.90
CA GLU A 404 23.16 -46.14 18.51
C GLU A 404 24.51 -46.83 18.33
N ILE A 405 25.49 -46.16 17.72
CA ILE A 405 26.86 -46.67 17.60
C ILE A 405 27.52 -46.79 18.99
N GLY A 406 27.27 -45.83 19.88
CA GLY A 406 27.78 -45.86 21.26
C GLY A 406 27.16 -46.95 22.15
N THR A 407 25.99 -47.49 21.80
CA THR A 407 25.38 -48.65 22.46
C THR A 407 25.74 -49.99 21.83
N ALA A 408 26.30 -49.98 20.60
CA ALA A 408 26.71 -51.17 19.86
C ALA A 408 28.20 -51.53 20.04
N LEU A 409 28.96 -50.64 20.69
CA LEU A 409 30.31 -50.86 21.24
C LEU A 409 30.20 -51.21 22.73
#